data_AF-A0A444J4R0-F1
#
_entry.id   AF-A0A444J4R0-F1
#
_cell.length_a   1.000
_cell.length_b   1.000
_cell.length_c   1.000
_cell.angle_alpha   90.00
_cell.angle_beta   90.00
_cell.angle_gamma   90.00
#
_symmetry.space_group_name_H-M   'P 1'
#
loop_
_entity.id
_entity.type
_entity.pdbx_description
1 polymer ?
#
loop_
_entity_poly.entity_id
_entity_poly.type
_entity_poly.pdbx_seq_one_letter_code
_entity_poly.pdbx_strand_id
1 'polypeptide(L)'
;MLYPTGISSAHHHPVRRAEIDEVYGQWQDEKTGRTVREPSRVLMILYKPSVETAQAIEDIRAAYKKKFRQDSVMRLDETNCVSF
;
A
#
# COMPACT_ATOMS: atom_id res chain seq x y z
N MET A 1 18.51 -42.31 4.05
CA MET A 1 17.42 -41.75 4.87
C MET A 1 16.93 -40.51 4.14
N LEU A 2 15.88 -40.66 3.34
CA LEU A 2 15.34 -39.64 2.44
C LEU A 2 14.25 -38.88 3.20
N TYR A 3 14.36 -37.56 3.32
CA TYR A 3 13.26 -36.72 3.80
C TYR A 3 12.35 -36.42 2.59
N PRO A 4 11.06 -36.79 2.61
CA PRO A 4 10.16 -36.44 1.54
C PRO A 4 9.73 -34.97 1.66
N THR A 5 9.73 -34.35 0.49
CA THR A 5 9.09 -33.08 0.14
C THR A 5 7.65 -32.99 0.65
N GLY A 6 7.33 -31.88 1.31
CA GLY A 6 5.97 -31.48 1.64
C GLY A 6 5.80 -29.97 1.43
N ILE A 7 5.78 -29.53 0.17
CA ILE A 7 5.27 -28.20 -0.17
C ILE A 7 3.75 -28.30 0.04
N SER A 8 3.30 -27.86 1.22
CA SER A 8 1.89 -27.80 1.57
C SER A 8 1.20 -26.77 0.69
N SER A 9 0.44 -27.28 -0.29
CA SER A 9 -0.69 -26.68 -1.00
C SER A 9 -0.79 -25.16 -0.93
N ALA A 10 -0.39 -24.52 -2.04
CA ALA A 10 -0.78 -23.17 -2.36
C ALA A 10 -2.31 -23.05 -2.27
N HIS A 11 -2.81 -22.44 -1.20
CA HIS A 11 -4.12 -21.82 -1.22
C HIS A 11 -4.03 -20.65 -2.19
N HIS A 12 -4.32 -20.91 -3.47
CA HIS A 12 -4.52 -19.89 -4.48
C HIS A 12 -5.83 -19.15 -4.16
N HIS A 13 -5.74 -18.23 -3.21
CA HIS A 13 -6.73 -17.18 -3.06
C HIS A 13 -6.53 -16.21 -4.23
N PRO A 14 -7.56 -15.87 -5.01
CA PRO A 14 -7.43 -14.80 -5.99
C PRO A 14 -6.99 -13.55 -5.25
N VAL A 15 -5.84 -13.00 -5.64
CA VAL A 15 -5.20 -11.88 -4.94
C VAL A 15 -6.01 -10.62 -5.21
N ARG A 16 -7.06 -10.44 -4.40
CA ARG A 16 -7.89 -9.24 -4.32
C ARG A 16 -7.96 -8.76 -2.87
N ARG A 17 -6.83 -8.81 -2.16
CA ARG A 17 -6.77 -8.29 -0.79
C ARG A 17 -6.12 -6.92 -0.82
N ALA A 18 -6.96 -5.89 -0.71
CA ALA A 18 -6.55 -4.60 -0.22
C ALA A 18 -6.67 -4.65 1.31
N GLU A 19 -5.65 -4.18 2.01
CA GLU A 19 -5.64 -4.09 3.47
C GLU A 19 -5.55 -2.62 3.88
N ILE A 20 -6.27 -2.25 4.94
CA ILE A 20 -6.25 -0.89 5.49
C ILE A 20 -5.88 -0.96 6.95
N ASP A 21 -4.79 -0.30 7.30
CA ASP A 21 -4.31 -0.18 8.68
C ASP A 21 -4.43 1.25 9.20
N GLU A 22 -4.73 1.38 10.48
CA GLU A 22 -4.66 2.65 11.20
C GLU A 22 -3.25 2.82 11.76
N VAL A 23 -2.60 3.92 11.40
CA VAL A 23 -1.22 4.22 11.75
C VAL A 23 -1.09 5.68 12.20
N TYR A 24 0.13 6.11 12.48
CA TYR A 24 0.43 7.50 12.72
C TYR A 24 1.49 7.99 11.75
N GLY A 25 1.13 9.00 10.95
CA GLY A 25 2.07 9.76 10.15
C GLY A 25 2.83 10.76 11.02
N GLN A 26 3.94 11.25 10.48
CA GLN A 26 4.68 12.38 11.02
C GLN A 26 4.78 13.45 9.96
N TRP A 27 4.44 14.67 10.32
CA TRP A 27 4.52 15.84 9.46
C TRP A 27 5.28 16.93 10.18
N GLN A 28 6.12 17.67 9.45
CA GLN A 28 6.76 18.86 10.01
C GLN A 28 5.88 20.07 9.70
N ASP A 29 5.31 20.68 10.74
CA ASP A 29 4.55 21.91 10.60
C ASP A 29 5.47 23.03 10.06
N GLU A 30 5.16 23.53 8.87
CA GLU A 30 6.02 24.50 8.16
C GLU A 30 6.16 25.83 8.90
N LYS A 31 5.18 26.21 9.74
CA LYS A 31 5.17 27.49 10.44
C LYS A 31 5.99 27.47 11.72
N THR A 32 5.98 26.35 12.43
CA THR A 32 6.59 26.17 13.75
C THR A 32 7.84 25.30 13.72
N GLY A 33 8.08 24.57 12.62
CA GLY A 33 9.18 23.62 12.46
C GLY A 33 9.03 22.34 13.29
N ARG A 34 7.92 22.16 14.01
CA ARG A 34 7.71 21.02 14.90
C ARG A 34 7.23 19.80 14.12
N THR A 35 7.82 18.64 14.38
CA THR A 35 7.25 17.36 13.93
C THR A 35 6.03 17.03 14.78
N VAL A 36 4.88 16.96 14.15
CA VAL A 36 3.62 16.54 14.75
C VAL A 36 3.28 15.11 14.32
N ARG A 37 2.66 14.35 15.23
CA ARG A 37 2.20 12.99 14.97
C ARG A 37 0.70 13.05 14.67
N GLU A 38 0.32 12.59 13.49
CA GLU A 38 -1.06 12.69 13.01
C GLU A 38 -1.67 11.30 12.79
N PRO A 39 -2.91 11.03 13.23
CA PRO A 39 -3.63 9.83 12.87
C PRO A 39 -3.67 9.67 11.35
N SER A 40 -3.35 8.49 10.85
CA SER A 40 -3.19 8.20 9.43
C SER A 40 -3.73 6.83 9.09
N ARG A 41 -3.91 6.56 7.78
CA ARG A 41 -4.30 5.25 7.27
C ARG A 41 -3.33 4.83 6.17
N VAL A 42 -2.99 3.54 6.15
CA VAL A 42 -2.21 2.93 5.06
C VAL A 42 -3.11 1.97 4.31
N LEU A 43 -3.09 2.06 2.98
CA LEU A 43 -3.74 1.12 2.08
C LEU A 43 -2.66 0.29 1.38
N MET A 44 -2.61 -1.01 1.68
CA MET A 44 -1.68 -1.93 1.04
C MET A 44 -2.41 -2.72 -0.06
N ILE A 45 -1.82 -2.74 -1.25
CA ILE A 45 -2.37 -3.44 -2.42
C ILE A 45 -1.27 -4.26 -3.06
N LEU A 46 -1.48 -5.57 -3.18
CA LEU A 46 -0.66 -6.43 -4.02
C LEU A 46 -1.23 -6.46 -5.43
N TYR A 47 -0.42 -6.13 -6.43
CA TYR A 47 -0.82 -6.10 -7.83
C TYR A 47 0.34 -6.50 -8.74
N LYS A 48 0.02 -6.97 -9.96
CA LYS A 48 1.02 -7.19 -11.01
C LYS A 48 1.37 -5.84 -11.66
N PRO A 49 2.66 -5.41 -11.65
CA PRO A 49 3.04 -4.13 -12.23
C PRO A 49 2.75 -4.06 -13.74
N SER A 50 2.09 -2.98 -14.16
CA SER A 50 1.82 -2.61 -15.55
C SER A 50 1.59 -1.10 -15.64
N VAL A 51 1.61 -0.54 -16.85
CA VAL A 51 1.25 0.87 -17.07
C VAL A 51 -0.19 1.15 -16.61
N GLU A 52 -1.10 0.21 -16.88
CA GLU A 52 -2.52 0.32 -16.50
C GLU A 52 -2.70 0.32 -14.97
N THR A 53 -2.04 -0.59 -14.25
CA THR A 53 -2.14 -0.66 -12.78
C THR A 53 -1.49 0.54 -12.11
N ALA A 54 -0.37 1.03 -12.64
CA ALA A 54 0.28 2.25 -12.15
C ALA A 54 -0.66 3.47 -12.31
N GLN A 55 -1.34 3.60 -13.44
CA GLN A 55 -2.30 4.67 -13.68
C GLN A 55 -3.51 4.57 -12.74
N ALA A 56 -4.06 3.36 -12.54
CA ALA A 56 -5.18 3.15 -11.63
C ALA A 56 -4.83 3.56 -10.17
N ILE A 57 -3.61 3.32 -9.72
CA ILE A 57 -3.14 3.77 -8.40
C ILE A 57 -3.06 5.30 -8.32
N GLU A 58 -2.58 5.98 -9.38
CA GLU A 58 -2.57 7.45 -9.40
C GLU A 58 -3.98 8.05 -9.45
N ASP A 59 -4.92 7.40 -10.14
CA ASP A 59 -6.32 7.84 -10.16
C ASP A 59 -6.95 7.76 -8.77
N ILE A 60 -6.65 6.68 -8.00
CA ILE A 60 -7.07 6.55 -6.60
C ILE A 60 -6.47 7.68 -5.75
N ARG A 61 -5.18 7.97 -5.90
CA ARG A 61 -4.48 9.03 -5.16
C ARG A 61 -5.06 10.41 -5.49
N ALA A 62 -5.34 10.68 -6.76
CA ALA A 62 -5.96 11.93 -7.21
C ALA A 62 -7.38 12.09 -6.64
N ALA A 63 -8.19 11.02 -6.69
CA ALA A 63 -9.53 11.01 -6.12
C ALA A 63 -9.51 11.26 -4.61
N TYR A 64 -8.58 10.65 -3.88
CA TYR A 64 -8.41 10.86 -2.43
C TYR A 64 -8.03 12.31 -2.11
N LYS A 65 -7.02 12.86 -2.79
CA LYS A 65 -6.61 14.27 -2.63
C LYS A 65 -7.79 15.22 -2.82
N LYS A 66 -8.55 15.03 -3.89
CA LYS A 66 -9.73 15.86 -4.20
C LYS A 66 -10.81 15.73 -3.12
N LYS A 67 -11.15 14.51 -2.71
CA LYS A 67 -12.25 14.24 -1.77
C LYS A 67 -11.97 14.81 -0.37
N PHE A 68 -10.73 14.71 0.09
CA PHE A 68 -10.34 15.11 1.45
C PHE A 68 -9.58 16.44 1.53
N ARG A 69 -9.32 17.08 0.38
CA ARG A 69 -8.52 18.32 0.27
C ARG A 69 -7.14 18.16 0.89
N GLN A 70 -6.49 17.03 0.59
CA GLN A 70 -5.13 16.74 1.01
C GLN A 70 -4.15 17.31 0.00
N ASP A 71 -3.08 17.94 0.49
CA ASP A 71 -2.02 18.49 -0.35
C ASP A 71 -1.21 17.37 -1.03
N SER A 72 -1.02 16.25 -0.33
CA SER A 72 -0.34 15.08 -0.87
C SER A 72 -0.89 13.77 -0.28
N VAL A 73 -0.59 12.66 -0.95
CA VAL A 73 -0.80 11.30 -0.44
C VAL A 73 0.52 10.58 -0.65
N MET A 74 1.02 9.83 0.32
CA MET A 74 2.27 9.07 0.18
C MET A 74 2.03 7.81 -0.68
N ARG A 75 3.03 7.44 -1.50
CA ARG A 75 3.08 6.16 -2.22
C ARG A 75 4.46 5.57 -2.04
N LEU A 76 4.50 4.28 -1.75
CA LEU A 76 5.71 3.47 -1.71
C LEU A 76 5.45 2.23 -2.57
N ASP A 77 6.35 1.96 -3.51
CA ASP A 77 6.28 0.78 -4.36
C ASP A 77 7.44 -0.15 -3.99
N GLU A 78 7.15 -1.44 -3.79
CA GLU A 78 8.15 -2.48 -3.56
C GLU A 78 7.89 -3.67 -4.48
N THR A 79 8.95 -4.26 -5.02
CA THR A 79 8.85 -5.49 -5.83
C THR A 79 9.11 -6.69 -4.94
N ASN A 80 8.06 -7.48 -4.69
CA ASN A 80 8.09 -8.65 -3.84
C ASN A 80 7.79 -9.94 -4.63
N CYS A 81 8.38 -11.06 -4.21
CA CYS A 81 8.09 -12.37 -4.80
C CYS A 81 6.72 -12.87 -4.32
N VAL A 82 5.67 -12.59 -5.09
CA VAL A 82 4.29 -13.03 -4.82
C VAL A 82 3.68 -13.67 -6.07
N SER A 83 2.66 -14.52 -5.89
CA SER A 83 1.93 -15.18 -6.97
C SER A 83 0.47 -14.73 -6.95
N PHE A 84 -0.12 -14.51 -8.13
CA PHE A 84 -1.45 -13.94 -8.34
C PHE A 84 -2.41 -14.93 -8.99
#